data_AF-A0A8S0UJ51-F1
#
_entry.id   AF-A0A8S0UJ51-F1
#
_cell.length_a   1.000
_cell.length_b   1.000
_cell.length_c   1.000
_cell.angle_alpha   90.00
_cell.angle_beta   90.00
_cell.angle_gamma   90.00
#
_symmetry.space_group_name_H-M   'P 1'
#
loop_
_entity.id
_entity.type
_entity.pdbx_description
1 polymer ?
#
loop_
_entity_poly.entity_id
_entity_poly.type
_entity_poly.pdbx_seq_one_letter_code
_entity_poly.pdbx_strand_id
1 'polypeptide(L)'
;MESKGNINSKKEVEEYCIKKEDEISADEDEDSILIKRTIACHALYPILVESHLNCLKLCLGDNEDIDHSVADDTKLNSSVANRPDLDQFMEAYCMTLNRLKEAIKEPQQESMAFIESMHSQLKELMEDPSSSALSP
;
A
#
# COMPACT_ATOMS: atom_id res chain seq x y z
N MET A 1 -33.92 34.42 -1.37
CA MET A 1 -32.78 35.36 -1.38
C MET A 1 -32.47 35.60 0.10
N GLU A 2 -31.37 35.16 0.70
CA GLU A 2 -30.00 34.90 0.24
C GLU A 2 -29.32 33.79 1.08
N SER A 3 -28.29 33.18 0.49
CA SER A 3 -27.36 32.19 1.05
C SER A 3 -26.44 32.73 2.15
N LYS A 4 -25.77 31.79 2.86
CA LYS A 4 -24.36 31.74 3.34
C LYS A 4 -24.31 31.21 4.78
N GLY A 5 -23.42 30.30 5.20
CA GLY A 5 -22.27 29.67 4.55
C GLY A 5 -21.72 28.60 5.51
N ASN A 6 -21.29 27.49 4.92
CA ASN A 6 -20.73 26.32 5.59
C ASN A 6 -19.30 26.63 6.08
N ILE A 7 -19.07 26.76 7.40
CA ILE A 7 -17.75 27.13 7.97
C ILE A 7 -17.15 26.11 8.93
N ASN A 8 -17.73 24.92 9.12
CA ASN A 8 -17.26 24.02 10.18
C ASN A 8 -16.33 22.86 9.78
N SER A 9 -15.96 22.71 8.50
CA SER A 9 -15.14 21.56 8.05
C SER A 9 -13.66 21.92 7.79
N LYS A 10 -13.29 23.22 7.78
CA LYS A 10 -11.89 23.65 7.55
C LYS A 10 -11.01 23.58 8.80
N LYS A 11 -11.56 23.99 9.95
CA LYS A 11 -10.81 24.02 11.21
C LYS A 11 -10.45 22.62 11.73
N GLU A 12 -11.35 21.65 11.54
CA GLU A 12 -11.14 20.27 12.01
C GLU A 12 -10.05 19.54 11.20
N VAL A 13 -9.94 19.80 9.89
CA VAL A 13 -8.89 19.23 9.03
C VAL A 13 -7.53 19.87 9.33
N GLU A 14 -7.51 21.19 9.56
CA GLU A 14 -6.31 21.92 9.95
C GLU A 14 -5.79 21.46 11.33
N GLU A 15 -6.70 21.26 12.29
CA GLU A 15 -6.38 20.74 13.62
C GLU A 15 -5.88 19.28 13.59
N TYR A 16 -6.38 18.43 12.67
CA TYR A 16 -5.88 17.07 12.47
C TYR A 16 -4.45 17.03 11.90
N CYS A 17 -4.13 17.90 10.94
CA CYS A 17 -2.77 18.03 10.39
C CYS A 17 -1.76 18.61 11.40
N ILE A 18 -2.23 19.38 12.39
CA ILE A 18 -1.42 19.99 13.47
C ILE A 18 -1.14 18.97 14.60
N LYS A 19 -2.06 18.07 14.93
CA LYS A 19 -1.87 17.05 16.00
C LYS A 19 -0.76 16.01 15.74
N LYS A 20 -0.16 16.00 14.55
CA LYS A 20 1.04 15.20 14.20
C LYS A 20 2.37 15.89 14.56
N GLU A 21 2.33 17.08 15.17
CA GLU A 21 3.50 17.89 15.53
C GLU A 21 4.41 17.26 16.61
N ASP A 22 3.90 16.33 17.43
CA ASP A 22 4.63 15.81 18.60
C ASP A 22 5.69 14.72 18.29
N GLU A 23 5.92 14.36 17.01
CA GLU A 23 6.96 13.39 16.59
C GLU A 23 7.97 13.96 15.59
N ILE A 24 8.25 15.28 15.63
CA ILE A 24 9.23 15.90 14.73
C ILE A 24 10.57 16.03 15.46
N SER A 25 11.59 15.34 14.94
CA SER A 25 12.99 15.47 15.34
C SER A 25 13.43 16.94 15.31
N ALA A 26 14.05 17.42 16.39
CA ALA A 26 14.54 18.80 16.53
C ALA A 26 15.65 19.20 15.52
N ASP A 27 16.09 18.27 14.68
CA ASP A 27 17.16 18.42 13.68
C ASP A 27 16.63 18.51 12.23
N GLU A 28 15.30 18.53 12.02
CA GLU A 28 14.74 18.66 10.67
C GLU A 28 14.49 20.13 10.28
N ASP A 29 14.97 20.52 9.10
CA ASP A 29 14.75 21.84 8.51
C ASP A 29 13.25 22.13 8.32
N GLU A 30 12.84 23.39 8.51
CA GLU A 30 11.43 23.84 8.41
C GLU A 30 10.79 23.47 7.07
N ASP A 31 11.56 23.54 5.97
CA ASP A 31 11.10 23.15 4.63
C ASP A 31 10.77 21.65 4.52
N SER A 32 11.55 20.78 5.17
CA SER A 32 11.29 19.33 5.20
C SER A 32 9.96 19.04 5.90
N ILE A 33 9.73 19.70 7.03
CA ILE A 33 8.49 19.58 7.81
C ILE A 33 7.29 20.02 6.97
N LEU A 34 7.38 21.16 6.28
CA LEU A 34 6.33 21.66 5.40
C LEU A 34 6.04 20.70 4.25
N ILE A 35 7.07 20.12 3.62
CA ILE A 35 6.90 19.15 2.54
C ILE A 35 6.19 17.88 3.05
N LYS A 36 6.67 17.29 4.16
CA LYS A 36 6.05 16.10 4.76
C LYS A 36 4.58 16.35 5.12
N ARG A 37 4.27 17.50 5.74
CA ARG A 37 2.89 17.91 6.04
C ARG A 37 2.05 18.03 4.77
N THR A 38 2.60 18.67 3.73
CA THR A 38 1.90 18.84 2.45
C THR A 38 1.55 17.48 1.81
N ILE A 39 2.48 16.53 1.86
CA ILE A 39 2.24 15.16 1.37
C ILE A 39 1.22 14.43 2.24
N ALA A 40 1.36 14.48 3.57
CA ALA A 40 0.49 13.75 4.50
C ALA A 40 -0.97 14.25 4.48
N CYS A 41 -1.20 15.53 4.21
CA CYS A 41 -2.54 16.11 4.10
C CYS A 41 -3.11 16.05 2.66
N HIS A 42 -2.45 15.34 1.74
CA HIS A 42 -2.88 15.20 0.35
C HIS A 42 -4.03 14.17 0.21
N ALA A 43 -5.01 14.46 -0.66
CA ALA A 43 -6.18 13.59 -0.84
C ALA A 43 -5.83 12.16 -1.32
N LEU A 44 -4.74 12.02 -2.08
CA LEU A 44 -4.23 10.73 -2.56
C LEU A 44 -3.31 10.01 -1.57
N TYR A 45 -2.94 10.62 -0.44
CA TYR A 45 -2.03 10.01 0.53
C TYR A 45 -2.53 8.68 1.10
N PRO A 46 -3.81 8.53 1.47
CA PRO A 46 -4.33 7.22 1.93
C PRO A 46 -4.19 6.13 0.87
N ILE A 47 -4.53 6.44 -0.39
CA ILE A 47 -4.46 5.51 -1.53
C ILE A 47 -3.00 5.11 -1.82
N LEU A 48 -2.09 6.08 -1.72
CA LEU A 48 -0.65 5.87 -1.87
C LEU A 48 -0.13 4.87 -0.83
N VAL A 49 -0.45 5.10 0.44
CA VAL A 49 -0.05 4.23 1.55
C VAL A 49 -0.62 2.83 1.35
N GLU A 50 -1.93 2.71 1.05
CA GLU A 50 -2.57 1.43 0.80
C GLU A 50 -1.89 0.66 -0.35
N SER A 51 -1.64 1.33 -1.47
CA SER A 51 -0.96 0.74 -2.64
C SER A 51 0.44 0.25 -2.28
N HIS A 52 1.15 1.00 -1.42
CA HIS A 52 2.50 0.65 -0.98
C HIS A 52 2.48 -0.58 -0.07
N LEU A 53 1.59 -0.61 0.91
CA LEU A 53 1.42 -1.74 1.81
C LEU A 53 1.03 -3.01 1.05
N ASN A 54 0.15 -2.90 0.05
CA ASN A 54 -0.23 -4.02 -0.80
C ASN A 54 0.96 -4.59 -1.58
N CYS A 55 1.91 -3.76 -2.01
CA CYS A 55 3.16 -4.25 -2.62
C CYS A 55 4.03 -4.98 -1.60
N LEU A 56 4.20 -4.44 -0.40
CA LEU A 56 4.99 -5.06 0.66
C LEU A 56 4.44 -6.43 1.06
N LYS A 57 3.12 -6.56 1.20
CA LYS A 57 2.44 -7.83 1.51
C LYS A 57 2.75 -8.93 0.49
N LEU A 58 2.81 -8.58 -0.81
CA LEU A 58 3.20 -9.55 -1.83
C LEU A 58 4.65 -10.02 -1.67
N CYS A 59 5.57 -9.11 -1.29
CA CYS A 59 6.99 -9.40 -1.14
C CYS A 59 7.33 -10.19 0.14
N LEU A 60 6.67 -9.88 1.25
CA LEU A 60 6.97 -10.42 2.58
C LEU A 60 6.22 -11.74 2.86
N GLY A 61 5.20 -12.06 2.05
CA GLY A 61 4.29 -13.17 2.32
C GLY A 61 3.42 -12.91 3.56
N ASP A 62 2.56 -13.87 3.90
CA ASP A 62 1.58 -13.74 5.00
C ASP A 62 2.20 -13.77 6.42
N ASN A 63 3.52 -13.57 6.56
CA ASN A 63 4.25 -13.78 7.81
C ASN A 63 4.33 -12.53 8.71
N GLU A 64 3.88 -11.37 8.23
CA GLU A 64 3.88 -10.13 9.02
C GLU A 64 2.49 -9.51 8.95
N ASP A 65 1.77 -9.56 10.08
CA ASP A 65 0.56 -8.79 10.33
C ASP A 65 0.93 -7.30 10.26
N ILE A 66 0.92 -6.73 9.05
CA ILE A 66 0.95 -5.30 8.84
C ILE A 66 -0.43 -4.79 9.28
N ASP A 67 -0.62 -4.67 10.59
CA ASP A 67 -1.80 -4.09 11.22
C ASP A 67 -1.81 -2.60 10.92
N HIS A 68 -2.57 -2.23 9.90
CA HIS A 68 -2.89 -0.83 9.65
C HIS A 68 -4.34 -0.73 9.19
N SER A 69 -5.24 -0.55 10.17
CA SER A 69 -6.59 -0.06 9.91
C SER A 69 -6.50 1.38 9.39
N VAL A 70 -6.40 1.55 8.07
CA VAL A 70 -6.73 2.84 7.45
C VAL A 70 -8.25 3.00 7.58
N ALA A 71 -8.67 3.87 8.49
CA ALA A 71 -10.07 4.24 8.64
C ALA A 71 -10.58 4.82 7.31
N ASP A 72 -11.60 4.18 6.76
CA ASP A 72 -12.32 4.62 5.56
C ASP A 72 -13.15 5.87 5.91
N ASP A 73 -12.51 7.03 5.89
CA ASP A 73 -13.17 8.33 5.93
C ASP A 73 -12.78 9.13 4.67
N THR A 74 -13.13 8.58 3.51
CA THR A 74 -12.92 9.25 2.21
C THR A 74 -14.01 10.29 1.93
N LYS A 75 -14.00 11.36 2.74
CA LYS A 75 -14.54 12.68 2.33
C LYS A 75 -13.71 13.81 2.91
N LEU A 76 -12.43 13.87 2.54
CA LEU A 76 -11.56 14.98 2.88
C LEU A 76 -11.52 15.98 1.72
N ASN A 77 -11.96 17.21 2.03
CA ASN A 77 -12.12 18.29 1.07
C ASN A 77 -10.77 18.67 0.44
N SER A 78 -10.73 18.63 -0.89
CA SER A 78 -9.65 19.01 -1.83
C SER A 78 -9.23 20.48 -1.70
N SER A 79 -8.67 20.88 -0.55
CA SER A 79 -8.24 22.27 -0.31
C SER A 79 -6.72 22.50 -0.45
N VAL A 80 -5.96 21.43 -0.72
CA VAL A 80 -4.53 21.49 -1.11
C VAL A 80 -4.37 21.29 -2.63
N ALA A 81 -5.41 21.60 -3.42
CA ALA A 81 -5.45 21.43 -4.88
C ALA A 81 -4.71 22.54 -5.66
N ASN A 82 -3.50 22.92 -5.23
CA ASN A 82 -2.75 24.03 -5.84
C ASN A 82 -1.31 23.68 -6.21
N ARG A 83 -0.93 22.40 -6.23
CA ARG A 83 0.43 21.97 -6.63
C ARG A 83 0.33 20.85 -7.68
N PRO A 84 0.22 21.19 -8.98
CA PRO A 84 0.07 20.18 -10.04
C PRO A 84 1.20 19.15 -10.05
N ASP A 85 2.41 19.57 -9.68
CA ASP A 85 3.57 18.67 -9.58
C ASP A 85 3.39 17.62 -8.47
N LEU A 86 2.74 17.99 -7.35
CA LEU A 86 2.47 17.05 -6.26
C LEU A 86 1.34 16.10 -6.64
N ASP A 87 0.27 16.59 -7.27
CA ASP A 87 -0.80 15.74 -7.79
C ASP A 87 -0.22 14.69 -8.75
N GLN A 88 0.57 15.14 -9.73
CA GLN A 88 1.24 14.27 -10.69
C GLN A 88 2.18 13.26 -10.01
N PHE A 89 2.93 13.69 -9.00
CA PHE A 89 3.80 12.79 -8.22
C PHE A 89 2.98 11.70 -7.52
N MET A 90 1.92 12.08 -6.81
CA MET A 90 1.08 11.15 -6.05
C MET A 90 0.41 10.12 -6.98
N GLU A 91 -0.11 10.57 -8.13
CA GLU A 91 -0.68 9.69 -9.16
C GLU A 91 0.37 8.75 -9.77
N ALA A 92 1.50 9.30 -10.21
CA ALA A 92 2.56 8.52 -10.83
C ALA A 92 3.13 7.46 -9.88
N TYR A 93 3.24 7.78 -8.59
CA TYR A 93 3.70 6.84 -7.57
C TYR A 93 2.69 5.71 -7.39
N CYS A 94 1.40 6.01 -7.20
CA CYS A 94 0.34 5.00 -7.12
C CYS A 94 0.33 4.09 -8.36
N MET A 95 0.42 4.67 -9.57
CA MET A 95 0.48 3.91 -10.81
C MET A 95 1.71 3.00 -10.88
N THR A 96 2.86 3.48 -10.43
CA THR A 96 4.12 2.71 -10.44
C THR A 96 4.04 1.54 -9.45
N LEU A 97 3.50 1.76 -8.25
CA LEU A 97 3.26 0.68 -7.28
C LEU A 97 2.34 -0.40 -7.84
N ASN A 98 1.23 -0.01 -8.49
CA ASN A 98 0.32 -0.99 -9.08
C ASN A 98 0.98 -1.80 -10.20
N ARG A 99 1.84 -1.18 -11.01
CA ARG A 99 2.63 -1.91 -12.02
C ARG A 99 3.62 -2.87 -11.39
N LEU A 100 4.31 -2.43 -10.33
CA LEU A 100 5.24 -3.27 -9.57
C LEU A 100 4.52 -4.48 -8.96
N LYS A 101 3.36 -4.25 -8.35
CA LYS A 101 2.49 -5.28 -7.77
C LYS A 101 2.18 -6.39 -8.79
N GLU A 102 1.69 -6.03 -9.97
CA GLU A 102 1.37 -7.03 -11.01
C GLU A 102 2.63 -7.73 -11.54
N ALA A 103 3.73 -6.99 -11.72
CA ALA A 103 5.00 -7.55 -12.17
C ALA A 103 5.64 -8.54 -11.18
N ILE A 104 5.33 -8.43 -9.88
CA ILE A 104 5.78 -9.38 -8.84
C ILE A 104 4.82 -10.57 -8.75
N LYS A 105 3.52 -10.31 -8.84
CA LYS A 105 2.48 -11.33 -8.66
C LYS A 105 2.56 -12.46 -9.68
N GLU A 106 2.79 -12.13 -10.94
CA GLU A 106 2.89 -13.11 -12.03
C GLU A 106 4.02 -14.14 -11.80
N PRO A 107 5.30 -13.77 -11.66
CA PRO A 107 6.38 -14.74 -11.44
C PRO A 107 6.25 -15.49 -10.11
N GLN A 108 5.65 -14.88 -9.09
CA GLN A 108 5.37 -15.56 -7.82
C GLN A 108 4.34 -16.69 -8.00
N GLN A 109 3.25 -16.44 -8.72
CA GLN A 109 2.23 -17.46 -9.01
C GLN A 109 2.79 -18.57 -9.90
N GLU A 110 3.56 -18.22 -10.92
CA GLU A 110 4.22 -19.21 -11.80
C GLU A 110 5.18 -20.11 -11.02
N SER A 111 5.99 -19.52 -10.13
CA SER A 111 6.94 -20.27 -9.30
C SER A 111 6.21 -21.22 -8.34
N MET A 112 5.12 -20.76 -7.72
CA MET A 112 4.33 -21.57 -6.80
C MET A 112 3.65 -22.74 -7.52
N ALA A 113 3.05 -22.49 -8.69
CA ALA A 113 2.45 -23.53 -9.52
C ALA A 113 3.48 -24.57 -9.99
N PHE A 114 4.69 -24.14 -10.34
CA PHE A 114 5.79 -25.04 -10.69
C PHE A 114 6.19 -25.94 -9.51
N ILE A 115 6.36 -25.37 -8.32
CA ILE A 115 6.70 -26.10 -7.10
C ILE A 115 5.61 -27.13 -6.75
N GLU A 116 4.34 -26.72 -6.78
CA GLU A 116 3.19 -27.61 -6.52
C GLU A 116 3.15 -28.78 -7.51
N SER A 117 3.36 -28.50 -8.80
CA SER A 117 3.42 -29.54 -9.83
C SER A 117 4.53 -30.56 -9.57
N MET A 118 5.73 -30.09 -9.20
CA MET A 118 6.85 -30.97 -8.87
C MET A 118 6.57 -31.81 -7.62
N HIS A 119 5.96 -31.22 -6.59
CA HIS A 119 5.54 -31.95 -5.39
C HIS A 119 4.52 -33.04 -5.72
N SER A 120 3.53 -32.77 -6.57
CA SER A 120 2.55 -33.78 -7.00
C SER A 120 3.21 -34.94 -7.74
N GLN A 121 4.12 -34.66 -8.69
CA GLN A 121 4.85 -35.69 -9.43
C GLN A 121 5.72 -36.56 -8.52
N LEU A 122 6.44 -35.95 -7.57
CA LEU A 122 7.25 -36.69 -6.61
C LEU A 122 6.40 -37.56 -5.68
N LYS A 123 5.22 -37.07 -5.27
CA LYS A 123 4.30 -37.82 -4.42
C LYS A 123 3.76 -39.06 -5.13
N GLU A 124 3.36 -38.93 -6.40
CA GLU A 124 2.90 -40.05 -7.23
C GLU A 124 3.97 -41.15 -7.33
N LEU A 125 5.23 -40.78 -7.58
CA LEU A 125 6.35 -41.72 -7.65
C LEU A 125 6.62 -42.47 -6.32
N MET A 126 6.37 -41.82 -5.18
CA MET A 126 6.56 -42.44 -3.86
C MET A 126 5.37 -43.31 -3.43
N GLU A 127 4.17 -43.03 -3.94
CA GLU A 127 2.95 -43.76 -3.63
C GLU A 127 2.72 -44.95 -4.56
N ASP A 128 3.54 -45.14 -5.62
CA ASP A 128 3.53 -46.32 -6.48
C ASP A 128 4.23 -47.54 -5.82
N PRO A 129 3.51 -48.54 -5.28
CA PRO A 129 4.13 -49.75 -4.73
C PRO A 129 4.75 -50.68 -5.80
N SER A 130 4.62 -50.35 -7.08
CA SER A 130 5.00 -51.18 -8.22
C SER A 130 6.52 -51.32 -8.44
N SER A 131 7.37 -50.56 -7.73
CA SER A 131 8.84 -50.71 -7.76
C SER A 131 9.37 -51.85 -6.87
N SER A 132 8.53 -52.45 -6.01
CA SER A 132 8.96 -53.52 -5.06
C SER A 132 8.53 -54.95 -5.43
N ALA A 133 7.84 -55.16 -6.55
CA ALA A 133 7.26 -56.45 -6.91
C ALA A 133 7.93 -57.17 -8.10
N LEU A 134 9.25 -57.03 -8.28
CA LEU A 134 10.03 -57.87 -9.19
C LEU A 134 11.02 -58.75 -8.40
N SER A 135 10.49 -59.86 -7.89
CA SER A 135 11.19 -61.14 -7.67
C SER A 135 10.15 -62.25 -7.85
N PRO A 136 10.45 -63.42 -8.44
CA PRO A 136 11.72 -64.16 -8.38
C PRO A 136 12.52 -64.23 -9.70
#